data_AF-A0A2D7Y557-F1
#
_entry.id   AF-A0A2D7Y557-F1
#
_cell.length_a   1.000
_cell.length_b   1.000
_cell.length_c   1.000
_cell.angle_alpha   90.00
_cell.angle_beta   90.00
_cell.angle_gamma   90.00
#
_symmetry.space_group_name_H-M   'P 1'
#
loop_
_entity.id
_entity.type
_entity.pdbx_description
1 polymer ?
#
loop_
_entity_poly.entity_id
_entity_poly.type
_entity_poly.pdbx_seq_one_letter_code
_entity_poly.pdbx_strand_id
1 'polypeptide(L)'
;MIYVCLSAIFVQASVWQVAGALVKLGRDGFLIFGVEASMVIGAMPAFTMGIVAGLYQLLILTVLVLVAFRRKRAMAVLLAAVALHLVIWVRVSFNPYVPAWPGLIIFTAEMVSVFMLNTLAIRTPVR
;
A
#
# COMPACT_ATOMS: atom_id res chain seq x y z
N MET A 1 -1.96 -0.29 17.85
CA MET A 1 -2.96 -0.07 16.80
C MET A 1 -2.35 0.52 15.53
N ILE A 2 -1.63 1.65 15.54
CA ILE A 2 -0.97 2.17 14.32
C ILE A 2 0.02 1.19 13.67
N TYR A 3 0.85 0.52 14.47
CA TYR A 3 1.75 -0.51 13.95
C TYR A 3 1.00 -1.68 13.31
N VAL A 4 -0.17 -2.04 13.84
CA VAL A 4 -1.00 -3.12 13.26
C VAL A 4 -1.53 -2.70 11.89
N CYS A 5 -2.04 -1.48 11.75
CA CYS A 5 -2.50 -0.95 10.46
C CYS A 5 -1.35 -0.87 9.44
N LEU A 6 -0.21 -0.30 9.82
CA LEU A 6 0.95 -0.17 8.92
C LEU A 6 1.57 -1.52 8.56
N SER A 7 1.63 -2.47 9.49
CA SER A 7 2.09 -3.84 9.20
C SER A 7 1.14 -4.59 8.28
N ALA A 8 -0.19 -4.44 8.44
CA ALA A 8 -1.17 -5.04 7.53
C ALA A 8 -1.01 -4.48 6.11
N ILE A 9 -0.83 -3.17 5.96
CA ILE A 9 -0.55 -2.52 4.69
C ILE A 9 0.75 -3.06 4.07
N PHE A 10 1.82 -3.19 4.86
CA PHE A 10 3.10 -3.71 4.40
C PHE A 10 3.02 -5.16 3.90
N VAL A 11 2.36 -6.04 4.65
CA VAL A 11 2.16 -7.46 4.27
C VAL A 11 1.38 -7.52 2.96
N GLN A 12 0.33 -6.72 2.84
CA GLN A 12 -0.51 -6.70 1.65
C GLN A 12 0.27 -6.19 0.41
N ALA A 13 1.07 -5.13 0.56
CA ALA A 13 1.96 -4.65 -0.51
C ALA A 13 2.95 -5.74 -0.95
N SER A 14 3.49 -6.50 0.01
CA SER A 14 4.40 -7.63 -0.24
C SER A 14 3.70 -8.73 -1.05
N VAL A 15 2.45 -9.05 -0.71
CA VAL A 15 1.64 -10.04 -1.46
C VAL A 15 1.48 -9.62 -2.92
N TRP A 16 1.16 -8.36 -3.20
CA TRP A 16 1.03 -7.87 -4.58
C TRP A 16 2.35 -7.80 -5.33
N GLN A 17 3.45 -7.49 -4.64
CA GLN A 17 4.78 -7.52 -5.25
C GLN A 17 5.19 -8.94 -5.63
N VAL A 18 5.01 -9.90 -4.73
CA VAL A 18 5.27 -11.34 -4.98
C VAL A 18 4.37 -11.83 -6.10
N ALA A 19 3.09 -11.46 -6.09
CA ALA A 19 2.16 -11.81 -7.16
C ALA A 19 2.58 -11.26 -8.52
N GLY A 20 3.00 -9.99 -8.56
CA GLY A 20 3.58 -9.35 -9.74
C GLY A 20 4.77 -10.12 -10.30
N ALA A 21 5.63 -10.62 -9.41
CA ALA A 21 6.76 -11.46 -9.79
C ALA A 21 6.33 -12.83 -10.32
N LEU A 22 5.38 -13.50 -9.66
CA LEU A 22 4.86 -14.81 -10.09
C LEU A 22 4.21 -14.75 -11.49
N VAL A 23 3.40 -13.72 -11.76
CA VAL A 23 2.81 -13.50 -13.09
C VAL A 23 3.90 -13.30 -14.15
N LYS A 24 4.97 -12.55 -13.85
CA LYS A 24 6.11 -12.41 -14.78
C LYS A 24 6.85 -13.72 -15.04
N LEU A 25 6.85 -14.64 -14.07
CA LEU A 25 7.42 -15.97 -14.21
C LEU A 25 6.48 -16.96 -14.94
N GLY A 26 5.36 -16.48 -15.49
CA GLY A 26 4.37 -17.30 -16.19
C GLY A 26 3.49 -18.13 -15.26
N ARG A 27 3.43 -17.78 -13.97
CA ARG A 27 2.54 -18.42 -12.98
C ARG A 27 1.42 -17.46 -12.67
N ASP A 28 0.34 -17.51 -13.42
CA ASP A 28 -0.75 -16.52 -13.41
C ASP A 28 -2.10 -17.06 -12.91
N GLY A 29 -2.26 -18.38 -12.82
CA GLY A 29 -3.49 -19.06 -12.37
C GLY A 29 -3.75 -19.07 -10.85
N PHE A 30 -3.47 -17.98 -10.13
CA PHE A 30 -3.73 -17.89 -8.69
C PHE A 30 -4.58 -16.67 -8.31
N LEU A 31 -5.39 -16.85 -7.28
CA LEU A 31 -6.33 -15.85 -6.79
C LEU A 31 -5.74 -15.03 -5.65
N ILE A 32 -5.95 -13.72 -5.68
CA ILE A 32 -5.70 -12.82 -4.57
C ILE A 32 -7.01 -12.11 -4.27
N PHE A 33 -7.46 -12.21 -3.03
CA PHE A 33 -8.71 -11.58 -2.61
C PHE A 33 -9.90 -11.98 -3.50
N GLY A 34 -9.95 -13.23 -3.97
CA GLY A 34 -11.03 -13.74 -4.82
C GLY A 34 -11.00 -13.27 -6.28
N VAL A 35 -9.92 -12.61 -6.72
CA VAL A 35 -9.72 -12.13 -8.09
C VAL A 35 -8.44 -12.75 -8.66
N GLU A 36 -8.43 -13.13 -9.94
CA GLU A 36 -7.19 -13.57 -10.59
C GLU A 36 -6.14 -12.45 -10.55
N ALA A 37 -4.98 -12.76 -9.98
CA ALA A 37 -3.89 -11.80 -9.86
C ALA A 37 -3.46 -11.26 -11.22
N SER A 38 -3.52 -12.12 -12.25
CA SER A 38 -3.24 -11.81 -13.64
C SER A 38 -4.11 -10.69 -14.22
N MET A 39 -5.39 -10.59 -13.84
CA MET A 39 -6.29 -9.52 -14.31
C MET A 39 -5.90 -8.17 -13.72
N VAL A 40 -5.52 -8.14 -12.44
CA VAL A 40 -5.08 -6.91 -11.76
C VAL A 40 -3.70 -6.49 -12.25
N ILE A 41 -2.79 -7.45 -12.38
CA ILE A 41 -1.42 -7.21 -12.86
C ILE A 41 -1.44 -6.86 -14.34
N GLY A 42 -2.32 -7.45 -15.16
CA GLY A 42 -2.51 -7.12 -16.58
C GLY A 42 -3.16 -5.76 -16.80
N ALA A 43 -3.95 -5.27 -15.84
CA ALA A 43 -4.44 -3.88 -15.82
C ALA A 43 -3.32 -2.85 -15.59
N MET A 44 -2.09 -3.30 -15.29
CA MET A 44 -0.95 -2.47 -14.97
C MET A 44 0.27 -2.88 -15.81
N PRO A 45 1.13 -1.95 -16.25
CA PRO A 45 2.38 -2.37 -16.86
C PRO A 45 3.22 -3.12 -15.80
N ALA A 46 3.61 -4.36 -16.09
CA ALA A 46 4.27 -5.23 -15.11
C ALA A 46 5.61 -4.66 -14.59
N PHE A 47 6.31 -3.85 -15.39
CA PHE A 47 7.50 -3.09 -14.96
C PHE A 47 7.14 -2.04 -13.90
N THR A 48 6.02 -1.34 -14.09
CA THR A 48 5.50 -0.34 -13.16
C THR A 48 5.08 -0.98 -11.84
N MET A 49 4.45 -2.15 -11.85
CA MET A 49 4.05 -2.84 -10.61
C MET A 49 5.23 -3.20 -9.71
N GLY A 50 6.32 -3.76 -10.24
CA GLY A 50 7.46 -4.17 -9.42
C GLY A 50 8.19 -2.98 -8.75
N ILE A 51 8.42 -1.91 -9.50
CA ILE A 51 9.11 -0.71 -8.99
C ILE A 51 8.20 0.10 -8.08
N VAL A 52 6.96 0.33 -8.48
CA VAL A 52 6.02 1.17 -7.73
C VAL A 52 5.55 0.47 -6.46
N ALA A 53 5.28 -0.85 -6.49
CA ALA A 53 4.98 -1.61 -5.27
C ALA A 53 6.18 -1.66 -4.32
N GLY A 54 7.41 -1.80 -4.85
CA GLY A 54 8.63 -1.75 -4.05
C GLY A 54 8.85 -0.38 -3.37
N LEU A 55 8.67 0.72 -4.12
CA LEU A 55 8.74 2.07 -3.56
C LEU A 55 7.66 2.31 -2.50
N TYR A 56 6.44 1.87 -2.75
CA TYR A 56 5.34 1.96 -1.79
C TYR A 56 5.67 1.21 -0.50
N GLN A 57 6.17 -0.02 -0.60
CA GLN A 57 6.58 -0.82 0.54
C GLN A 57 7.72 -0.17 1.35
N LEU A 58 8.72 0.41 0.66
CA LEU A 58 9.80 1.16 1.30
C LEU A 58 9.29 2.39 2.06
N LEU A 59 8.29 3.10 1.52
CA LEU A 59 7.66 4.23 2.22
C LEU A 59 6.96 3.75 3.49
N ILE A 60 6.19 2.66 3.43
CA ILE A 60 5.51 2.10 4.62
C ILE A 60 6.52 1.65 5.69
N LEU A 61 7.60 0.98 5.29
CA LEU A 61 8.69 0.61 6.21
C LEU A 61 9.34 1.86 6.82
N THR A 62 9.55 2.90 6.02
CA THR A 62 10.08 4.18 6.49
C THR A 62 9.15 4.82 7.52
N VAL A 63 7.83 4.78 7.31
CA VAL A 63 6.84 5.25 8.30
C VAL A 63 6.97 4.44 9.59
N LEU A 64 6.99 3.10 9.52
CA LEU A 64 7.14 2.23 10.70
C LEU A 64 8.39 2.59 11.53
N VAL A 65 9.53 2.77 10.86
CA VAL A 65 10.79 3.19 11.47
C VAL A 65 10.65 4.59 12.10
N LEU A 66 10.13 5.56 11.37
CA LEU A 66 9.95 6.93 11.87
C LEU A 66 9.00 6.99 13.08
N VAL A 67 7.94 6.18 13.10
CA VAL A 67 7.04 6.06 14.25
C VAL A 67 7.75 5.44 15.45
N ALA A 68 8.56 4.39 15.25
CA ALA A 68 9.38 3.79 16.31
C ALA A 68 10.35 4.80 16.94
N PHE A 69 10.96 5.67 16.13
CA PHE A 69 11.83 6.75 16.60
C PHE A 69 11.09 8.05 16.95
N ARG A 70 9.75 8.04 17.01
CA ARG A 70 8.89 9.20 17.33
C ARG A 70 9.21 10.45 16.49
N ARG A 71 9.55 10.27 15.22
CA ARG A 71 9.93 11.37 14.30
C ARG A 71 8.69 11.99 13.67
N LYS A 72 8.63 13.33 13.67
CA LYS A 72 7.52 14.12 13.10
C LYS A 72 7.31 13.93 11.59
N ARG A 73 8.33 13.44 10.87
CA ARG A 73 8.27 13.19 9.42
C ARG A 73 7.41 11.99 9.04
N ALA A 74 7.02 11.12 9.98
CA ALA A 74 6.20 9.93 9.70
C ALA A 74 4.91 10.25 8.94
N MET A 75 4.25 11.36 9.29
CA MET A 75 3.03 11.81 8.62
C MET A 75 3.26 12.17 7.15
N ALA A 76 4.30 12.95 6.86
CA ALA A 76 4.62 13.35 5.49
C ALA A 76 4.96 12.15 4.61
N VAL A 77 5.71 11.18 5.15
CA VAL A 77 6.03 9.94 4.44
C VAL A 77 4.78 9.08 4.22
N LEU A 78 3.88 9.00 5.21
CA LEU A 78 2.62 8.26 5.03
C LEU A 78 1.72 8.91 3.97
N LEU A 79 1.64 10.23 3.93
CA LEU A 79 0.90 10.94 2.88
C LEU A 79 1.49 10.70 1.48
N ALA A 80 2.81 10.62 1.36
CA ALA A 80 3.46 10.25 0.12
C ALA A 80 3.13 8.80 -0.29
N ALA A 81 3.08 7.87 0.68
CA ALA A 81 2.66 6.50 0.43
C ALA A 81 1.20 6.43 -0.06
N VAL A 82 0.29 7.15 0.58
CA VAL A 82 -1.13 7.25 0.16
C VAL A 82 -1.25 7.79 -1.27
N ALA A 83 -0.53 8.87 -1.59
CA ALA A 83 -0.56 9.44 -2.93
C ALA A 83 -0.08 8.42 -3.98
N LEU A 84 1.00 7.69 -3.67
CA LEU A 84 1.50 6.63 -4.54
C LEU A 84 0.50 5.48 -4.69
N HIS A 85 -0.15 5.07 -3.60
CA HIS A 85 -1.18 4.05 -3.59
C HIS A 85 -2.39 4.44 -4.46
N LEU A 86 -2.84 5.70 -4.39
CA LEU A 86 -3.90 6.21 -5.27
C LEU A 86 -3.48 6.16 -6.75
N VAL A 87 -2.25 6.51 -7.09
CA VAL A 87 -1.76 6.42 -8.49
C VAL A 87 -1.77 4.99 -9.02
N ILE A 88 -1.40 4.03 -8.18
CA ILE A 88 -1.49 2.59 -8.49
C ILE A 88 -2.95 2.23 -8.75
N TRP A 89 -3.83 2.46 -7.78
CA TRP A 89 -5.20 1.92 -7.83
C TRP A 89 -6.15 2.66 -8.75
N VAL A 90 -5.92 3.93 -9.06
CA VAL A 90 -6.73 4.68 -10.04
C VAL A 90 -6.74 3.95 -11.38
N ARG A 91 -5.59 3.41 -11.82
CA ARG A 91 -5.52 2.65 -13.08
C ARG A 91 -6.29 1.33 -13.02
N VAL A 92 -6.23 0.62 -11.90
CA VAL A 92 -7.01 -0.61 -11.69
C VAL A 92 -8.51 -0.31 -11.67
N SER A 93 -8.91 0.81 -11.08
CA SER A 93 -10.31 1.20 -10.87
C SER A 93 -11.04 1.52 -12.18
N PHE A 94 -10.30 1.85 -13.25
CA PHE A 94 -10.86 2.04 -14.58
C PHE A 94 -10.93 0.73 -15.41
N ASN A 95 -10.44 -0.39 -14.89
CA ASN A 95 -10.62 -1.69 -15.53
C ASN A 95 -11.98 -2.29 -15.10
N PRO A 96 -12.99 -2.40 -15.98
CA PRO A 96 -14.32 -2.90 -15.62
C PRO A 96 -14.33 -4.38 -15.20
N TYR A 97 -13.25 -5.11 -15.50
CA TYR A 97 -13.09 -6.53 -15.16
C TYR A 97 -12.40 -6.74 -13.80
N VAL A 98 -11.89 -5.67 -13.17
CA VAL A 98 -11.22 -5.75 -11.87
C VAL A 98 -12.03 -4.97 -10.84
N PRO A 99 -12.50 -5.61 -9.77
CA PRO A 99 -13.25 -4.90 -8.75
C PRO A 99 -12.34 -3.94 -7.97
N ALA A 100 -12.82 -2.72 -7.71
CA ALA A 100 -12.03 -1.67 -7.04
C ALA A 100 -11.90 -1.85 -5.51
N TRP A 101 -12.64 -2.78 -4.91
CA TRP A 101 -12.71 -2.95 -3.46
C TRP A 101 -11.37 -3.33 -2.79
N PRO A 102 -10.42 -4.08 -3.40
CA PRO A 102 -9.16 -4.37 -2.72
C PRO A 102 -8.33 -3.09 -2.51
N GLY A 103 -8.38 -2.13 -3.45
CA GLY A 103 -7.78 -0.80 -3.28
C GLY A 103 -8.47 0.02 -2.19
N LEU A 104 -9.79 -0.05 -2.11
CA LEU A 104 -10.59 0.68 -1.11
C LEU A 104 -10.29 0.23 0.33
N ILE A 105 -10.10 -1.08 0.55
CA ILE A 105 -9.75 -1.61 1.87
C ILE A 105 -8.39 -1.06 2.34
N ILE A 106 -7.39 -1.08 1.46
CA ILE A 106 -6.05 -0.57 1.77
C ILE A 106 -6.10 0.92 2.04
N PHE A 107 -6.80 1.68 1.20
CA PHE A 107 -6.94 3.12 1.35
C PHE A 107 -7.59 3.45 2.70
N THR A 108 -8.60 2.69 3.10
CA THR A 108 -9.23 2.83 4.42
C THR A 108 -8.23 2.61 5.56
N ALA A 109 -7.41 1.54 5.50
CA ALA A 109 -6.38 1.27 6.49
C ALA A 109 -5.31 2.39 6.56
N GLU A 110 -4.95 2.97 5.42
CA GLU A 110 -4.06 4.13 5.36
C GLU A 110 -4.68 5.37 5.99
N MET A 111 -5.95 5.68 5.69
CA MET A 111 -6.65 6.83 6.27
C MET A 111 -6.78 6.70 7.80
N VAL A 112 -7.06 5.49 8.30
CA VAL A 112 -7.01 5.21 9.75
C VAL A 112 -5.61 5.48 10.30
N SER A 113 -4.55 5.02 9.61
CA SER A 113 -3.16 5.25 10.03
C SER A 113 -2.78 6.74 10.05
N VAL A 114 -3.24 7.51 9.06
CA VAL A 114 -3.08 8.98 8.97
C VAL A 114 -3.77 9.66 10.15
N PHE A 115 -5.03 9.31 10.43
CA PHE A 115 -5.79 9.86 11.55
C PHE A 115 -5.12 9.55 12.90
N MET A 116 -4.63 8.31 13.06
CA MET A 116 -3.91 7.90 14.26
C MET A 116 -2.59 8.66 14.44
N LEU A 117 -1.80 8.86 13.37
CA LEU A 117 -0.59 9.68 13.42
C LEU A 117 -0.89 11.13 13.82
N ASN A 118 -1.93 11.71 13.24
CA ASN A 118 -2.33 13.08 13.55
C ASN A 118 -2.72 13.23 15.03
N THR A 119 -3.49 12.27 15.56
CA THR A 119 -3.88 12.24 16.98
C THR A 119 -2.68 12.10 17.90
N LEU A 120 -1.69 11.29 17.53
CA LEU A 120 -0.45 11.14 18.28
C LEU A 120 0.38 12.43 18.27
N ALA A 121 0.49 13.09 17.11
CA ALA A 121 1.24 14.34 16.97
C ALA A 121 0.69 15.46 17.87
N ILE A 122 -0.64 15.61 17.94
CA ILE A 122 -1.32 16.60 18.79
C ILE A 122 -1.06 16.35 20.29
N ARG A 123 -0.92 15.08 20.70
CA ARG A 123 -0.74 14.69 22.12
C ARG A 123 0.71 14.75 22.61
N THR A 124 1.68 14.87 21.71
CA THR A 124 3.09 15.06 22.10
C THR A 124 3.40 16.56 22.22
N PRO A 125 3.63 17.10 23.42
CA PRO A 125 4.08 18.48 23.56
C PRO A 125 5.42 18.64 22.84
N VAL A 126 5.54 19.70 22.05
CA VAL A 126 6.81 20.12 21.46
C VAL A 126 7.75 20.45 22.61
N ARG A 127 8.79 19.62 22.81
CA ARG A 127 9.98 19.98 23.57
C ARG A 127 11.02 20.53 22.61
#